data_AF-A0A4Q6EVZ6-F1
#
_entry.id   AF-A0A4Q6EVZ6-F1
#
_cell.length_a   1.000
_cell.length_b   1.000
_cell.length_c   1.000
_cell.angle_alpha   90.00
_cell.angle_beta   90.00
_cell.angle_gamma   90.00
#
_symmetry.space_group_name_H-M   'P 1'
#
loop_
_entity.id
_entity.type
_entity.pdbx_description
1 polymer ?
#
loop_
_entity_poly.entity_id
_entity_poly.type
_entity_poly.pdbx_seq_one_letter_code
_entity_poly.pdbx_strand_id
1 'polypeptide(L)'
;MKRALIFLFALPLLVLAAWGGAGAYLAATQPSVRIERVSAASVSGEKTLPFYELMSPVPALEASDLLPKLEYKKGPPTRYIERMSLLVRNGASSARERIIYHGRRTRDDLAGLKFFAGDEPSAEARYVEAAILASQGQDTKIPAWKFYLLRPLLLREASLHLANVEEVQIMEQAGIPAFLFLGRRGAAGDVKASSLFVRRNSFYRVDYLGSQGFQTLQPSELFRKSFLVDKRGDAMDYLGRNLIDVRLEQAKIADAAKIEWPLLLLAAKVSVDPASLETYFHFAGISALLFRSVAMDGADTETLDILRNNVLAAEFYARDIAPQAPKTAEIGRLARQLTRNLE
;
A
#
# COMPACT_ATOMS: atom_id res chain seq x y z
N MET A 1 -18.11 -5.90 57.17
CA MET A 1 -16.85 -6.56 56.73
C MET A 1 -17.06 -7.83 55.90
N LYS A 2 -17.88 -8.83 56.29
CA LYS A 2 -18.05 -10.08 55.52
C LYS A 2 -18.51 -9.93 54.06
N ARG A 3 -19.41 -8.97 53.75
CA ARG A 3 -19.87 -8.70 52.37
C ARG A 3 -18.78 -8.07 51.48
N ALA A 4 -17.92 -7.21 52.04
CA ALA A 4 -16.82 -6.60 51.29
C ALA A 4 -15.74 -7.64 50.90
N LEU A 5 -15.53 -8.67 51.74
CA LEU A 5 -14.60 -9.76 51.46
C LEU A 5 -15.09 -10.64 50.30
N ILE A 6 -16.39 -10.94 50.23
CA ILE A 6 -16.98 -11.75 49.14
C ILE A 6 -16.85 -11.02 47.79
N PHE A 7 -17.08 -9.70 47.75
CA PHE A 7 -16.86 -8.90 46.54
C PHE A 7 -15.39 -8.88 46.09
N LEU A 8 -14.44 -8.88 47.03
CA LEU A 8 -13.00 -8.88 46.73
C LEU A 8 -12.53 -10.19 46.05
N PHE A 9 -13.15 -11.32 46.38
CA PHE A 9 -12.79 -12.63 45.81
C PHE A 9 -13.66 -13.07 44.62
N ALA A 10 -14.93 -12.65 44.57
CA ALA A 10 -15.83 -12.99 43.47
C ALA A 10 -15.59 -12.14 42.21
N LEU A 11 -15.19 -10.86 42.38
CA LEU A 11 -14.99 -9.96 41.24
C LEU A 11 -13.85 -10.42 40.31
N PRO A 12 -12.65 -10.83 40.79
CA PRO A 12 -11.60 -11.34 39.92
C PRO A 12 -12.02 -12.61 39.14
N LEU A 13 -12.75 -13.51 39.79
CA LEU A 13 -13.26 -14.73 39.15
C LEU A 13 -14.30 -14.42 38.07
N LEU A 14 -15.20 -13.46 38.33
CA LEU A 14 -16.17 -12.98 37.34
C LEU A 14 -15.48 -12.31 36.15
N VAL A 15 -14.44 -11.51 36.39
CA VAL A 15 -13.64 -10.88 35.34
C VAL A 15 -12.93 -11.94 34.48
N LEU A 16 -12.30 -12.95 35.10
CA LEU A 16 -11.66 -14.05 34.39
C LEU A 16 -12.66 -14.90 33.59
N ALA A 17 -13.83 -15.19 34.16
CA ALA A 17 -14.89 -15.92 33.47
C ALA A 17 -15.45 -15.11 32.28
N ALA A 18 -15.70 -13.82 32.47
CA ALA A 18 -16.14 -12.93 31.39
C ALA A 18 -15.07 -12.81 30.28
N TRP A 19 -13.79 -12.75 30.66
CA TRP A 19 -12.66 -12.72 29.73
C TRP A 19 -12.57 -13.99 28.90
N GLY A 20 -12.66 -15.16 29.56
CA GLY A 20 -12.71 -16.46 28.89
C GLY A 20 -13.92 -16.59 27.96
N GLY A 21 -15.09 -16.12 28.42
CA GLY A 21 -16.33 -16.09 27.63
C GLY A 21 -16.21 -15.21 26.38
N ALA A 22 -15.61 -14.03 26.50
CA ALA A 22 -15.34 -13.15 25.36
C ALA A 22 -14.41 -13.80 24.34
N GLY A 23 -13.35 -14.48 24.80
CA GLY A 23 -12.45 -15.24 23.93
C GLY A 23 -13.13 -16.41 23.22
N ALA A 24 -14.02 -17.13 23.90
CA ALA A 24 -14.80 -18.21 23.30
C ALA A 24 -15.79 -17.70 22.24
N TYR A 25 -16.50 -16.62 22.54
CA TYR A 25 -17.39 -15.95 21.59
C TYR A 25 -16.65 -15.51 20.33
N LEU A 26 -15.53 -14.78 20.50
CA LEU A 26 -14.73 -14.30 19.38
C LEU A 26 -14.19 -15.45 18.53
N ALA A 27 -13.79 -16.57 19.14
CA ALA A 27 -13.31 -17.74 18.41
C ALA A 27 -14.43 -18.37 17.56
N ALA A 28 -15.65 -18.45 18.10
CA ALA A 28 -16.80 -19.01 17.40
C ALA A 28 -17.26 -18.13 16.22
N THR A 29 -16.96 -16.83 16.24
CA THR A 29 -17.34 -15.88 15.18
C THR A 29 -16.23 -15.62 14.16
N GLN A 30 -15.05 -16.24 14.28
CA GLN A 30 -13.97 -16.02 13.31
C GLN A 30 -14.33 -16.61 11.95
N PRO A 31 -13.99 -15.93 10.84
CA PRO A 31 -14.05 -16.55 9.53
C PRO A 31 -13.01 -17.68 9.43
N SER A 32 -13.40 -18.78 8.80
CA SER A 32 -12.46 -19.81 8.36
C SER A 32 -11.68 -19.30 7.14
N VAL A 33 -10.35 -19.39 7.22
CA VAL A 33 -9.41 -18.84 6.24
C VAL A 33 -8.29 -19.84 5.99
N ARG A 34 -7.92 -20.05 4.72
CA ARG A 34 -6.77 -20.89 4.36
C ARG A 34 -5.47 -20.17 4.70
N ILE A 35 -4.57 -20.79 5.45
CA ILE A 35 -3.23 -20.24 5.71
C ILE A 35 -2.22 -21.03 4.88
N GLU A 36 -1.45 -20.31 4.06
CA GLU A 36 -0.38 -20.88 3.24
C GLU A 36 0.97 -20.24 3.61
N ARG A 37 2.02 -21.06 3.73
CA ARG A 37 3.39 -20.58 3.91
C ARG A 37 4.05 -20.52 2.53
N VAL A 38 4.51 -19.34 2.12
CA VAL A 38 5.11 -19.13 0.80
C VAL A 38 6.55 -18.65 0.92
N SER A 39 7.33 -18.89 -0.14
CA SER A 39 8.72 -18.45 -0.24
C SER A 39 8.87 -17.30 -1.23
N ALA A 40 9.85 -16.42 -0.98
CA ALA A 40 10.21 -15.35 -1.91
C ALA A 40 10.54 -15.91 -3.30
N ALA A 41 10.12 -15.19 -4.34
CA ALA A 41 10.41 -15.52 -5.73
C ALA A 41 11.61 -14.71 -6.21
N SER A 42 12.44 -15.31 -7.07
CA SER A 42 13.52 -14.60 -7.74
C SER A 42 12.96 -13.58 -8.73
N VAL A 43 13.47 -12.35 -8.68
CA VAL A 43 13.16 -11.32 -9.68
C VAL A 43 14.28 -11.33 -10.73
N SER A 44 14.04 -11.96 -11.88
CA SER A 44 14.92 -11.89 -13.05
C SER A 44 14.19 -11.25 -14.22
N GLY A 45 14.82 -10.29 -14.90
CA GLY A 45 14.25 -9.67 -16.11
C GLY A 45 13.13 -8.65 -15.89
N GLU A 46 12.59 -8.52 -14.66
CA GLU A 46 11.56 -7.54 -14.34
C GLU A 46 12.13 -6.22 -13.83
N LYS A 47 11.46 -5.12 -14.18
CA LYS A 47 11.77 -3.80 -13.65
C LYS A 47 11.15 -3.68 -12.24
N THR A 48 11.95 -3.30 -11.26
CA THR A 48 11.49 -3.05 -9.88
C THR A 48 11.74 -1.60 -9.53
N LEU A 49 10.74 -0.92 -8.96
CA LEU A 49 10.86 0.48 -8.57
C LEU A 49 10.67 0.64 -7.05
N PRO A 50 11.36 1.59 -6.41
CA PRO A 50 11.17 1.87 -5.00
C PRO A 50 9.96 2.81 -4.80
N PHE A 51 8.96 2.37 -4.04
CA PHE A 51 7.81 3.17 -3.62
C PHE A 51 7.74 3.29 -2.10
N TYR A 52 7.89 4.49 -1.53
CA TYR A 52 8.00 4.64 -0.05
C TYR A 52 9.07 3.73 0.57
N GLU A 53 10.20 3.52 -0.12
CA GLU A 53 11.26 2.56 0.21
C GLU A 53 10.95 1.07 -0.08
N LEU A 54 9.75 0.75 -0.55
CA LEU A 54 9.33 -0.59 -0.92
C LEU A 54 9.83 -0.96 -2.31
N MET A 55 10.57 -2.06 -2.41
CA MET A 55 10.91 -2.63 -3.70
C MET A 55 9.70 -3.41 -4.22
N SER A 56 8.98 -2.81 -5.18
CA SER A 56 7.81 -3.42 -5.80
C SER A 56 8.07 -3.74 -7.27
N PRO A 57 7.84 -4.97 -7.73
CA PRO A 57 7.90 -5.29 -9.15
C PRO A 57 6.85 -4.47 -9.90
N VAL A 58 7.26 -3.92 -11.04
CA VAL A 58 6.31 -3.37 -12.01
C VAL A 58 5.73 -4.56 -12.78
N PRO A 59 4.40 -4.69 -12.90
CA PRO A 59 3.79 -5.76 -13.69
C PRO A 59 4.41 -5.82 -15.09
N ALA A 60 4.91 -6.99 -15.48
CA ALA A 60 5.48 -7.21 -16.81
C ALA A 60 4.32 -7.32 -17.82
N LEU A 61 4.01 -6.22 -18.48
CA LEU A 61 2.94 -6.15 -19.46
C LEU A 61 3.46 -5.50 -20.74
N GLU A 62 3.26 -6.17 -21.87
CA GLU A 62 3.80 -5.74 -23.17
C GLU A 62 3.02 -4.56 -23.78
N ALA A 63 1.78 -4.32 -23.35
CA ALA A 63 0.87 -3.31 -23.90
C ALA A 63 0.04 -2.60 -22.80
N SER A 64 0.63 -2.35 -21.63
CA SER A 64 -0.12 -1.78 -20.51
C SER A 64 -0.01 -0.27 -20.38
N ASP A 65 -1.16 0.34 -20.09
CA ASP A 65 -1.21 1.68 -19.52
C ASP A 65 -0.86 1.56 -18.02
N LEU A 66 0.30 2.09 -17.62
CA LEU A 66 0.69 2.17 -16.21
C LEU A 66 0.61 3.62 -15.75
N LEU A 67 -0.51 4.00 -15.14
CA LEU A 67 -0.76 5.38 -14.79
C LEU A 67 -0.71 5.59 -13.27
N PRO A 68 0.32 6.28 -12.73
CA PRO A 68 0.35 6.63 -11.32
C PRO A 68 -0.62 7.76 -11.01
N LYS A 69 -1.29 7.67 -9.86
CA LYS A 69 -2.09 8.73 -9.24
C LYS A 69 -1.52 9.02 -7.86
N LEU A 70 -1.20 10.28 -7.57
CA LEU A 70 -0.79 10.72 -6.24
C LEU A 70 -1.99 11.23 -5.44
N GLU A 71 -2.15 10.76 -4.20
CA GLU A 71 -3.13 11.29 -3.25
C GLU A 71 -2.42 12.19 -2.24
N TYR A 72 -2.74 13.48 -2.31
CA TYR A 72 -2.22 14.51 -1.42
C TYR A 72 -2.95 14.50 -0.08
N LYS A 73 -2.18 14.53 1.00
CA LYS A 73 -2.67 14.84 2.35
C LYS A 73 -1.77 15.87 3.00
N LYS A 74 -2.39 16.95 3.47
CA LYS A 74 -1.67 17.99 4.20
C LYS A 74 -1.02 17.40 5.45
N GLY A 75 0.27 17.64 5.63
CA GLY A 75 1.07 17.04 6.68
C GLY A 75 2.43 17.72 6.85
N PRO A 76 3.30 17.21 7.73
CA PRO A 76 4.67 17.70 7.87
C PRO A 76 5.49 17.42 6.58
N PRO A 77 6.63 18.12 6.39
CA PRO A 77 7.51 18.00 5.21
C PRO A 77 7.85 16.59 4.73
N THR A 78 7.79 15.64 5.65
CA THR A 78 8.18 14.25 5.47
C THR A 78 7.03 13.33 5.05
N ARG A 79 5.77 13.81 4.99
CA ARG A 79 4.58 12.97 4.77
C ARG A 79 3.46 13.65 3.97
N TYR A 80 3.80 14.33 2.88
CA TYR A 80 2.75 14.93 2.08
C TYR A 80 1.95 13.90 1.25
N ILE A 81 2.59 12.81 0.84
CA ILE A 81 1.94 11.80 0.00
C ILE A 81 1.31 10.75 0.90
N GLU A 82 -0.02 10.65 0.88
CA GLU A 82 -0.76 9.67 1.66
C GLU A 82 -0.70 8.30 1.01
N ARG A 83 -0.99 8.29 -0.30
CA ARG A 83 -1.13 7.10 -1.11
C ARG A 83 -0.66 7.39 -2.53
N MET A 84 -0.12 6.37 -3.17
CA MET A 84 0.10 6.36 -4.60
C MET A 84 -0.61 5.15 -5.17
N SER A 85 -1.45 5.33 -6.17
CA SER A 85 -2.08 4.21 -6.87
C SER A 85 -1.58 4.08 -8.29
N LEU A 86 -1.29 2.88 -8.75
CA LEU A 86 -0.99 2.57 -10.14
C LEU A 86 -2.24 1.93 -10.74
N LEU A 87 -2.84 2.59 -11.73
CA LEU A 87 -3.82 1.97 -12.60
C LEU A 87 -3.07 1.04 -13.56
N VAL A 88 -3.56 -0.19 -13.69
CA VAL A 88 -2.98 -1.23 -14.53
C VAL A 88 -4.06 -1.73 -15.47
N ARG A 89 -3.79 -1.64 -16.76
CA ARG A 89 -4.67 -2.11 -17.85
C ARG A 89 -3.84 -2.89 -18.84
N ASN A 90 -4.37 -3.95 -19.42
CA ASN A 90 -3.77 -4.69 -20.52
C ASN A 90 -4.57 -4.44 -21.81
N GLY A 91 -4.39 -3.26 -22.40
CA GLY A 91 -5.20 -2.78 -23.53
C GLY A 91 -6.54 -2.15 -23.13
N ALA A 92 -7.18 -1.48 -24.10
CA ALA A 92 -8.33 -0.60 -23.86
C ALA A 92 -9.57 -1.29 -23.28
N SER A 93 -9.82 -2.55 -23.64
CA SER A 93 -11.00 -3.34 -23.23
C SER A 93 -10.79 -4.21 -21.99
N SER A 94 -9.58 -4.24 -21.42
CA SER A 94 -9.28 -5.07 -20.25
C SER A 94 -9.92 -4.54 -18.96
N ALA A 95 -10.19 -5.46 -18.03
CA ALA A 95 -10.63 -5.11 -16.69
C ALA A 95 -9.59 -4.22 -16.01
N ARG A 96 -10.07 -3.15 -15.36
CA ARG A 96 -9.18 -2.22 -14.68
C ARG A 96 -8.78 -2.79 -13.34
N GLU A 97 -7.47 -2.80 -13.11
CA GLU A 97 -6.89 -3.24 -11.86
C GLU A 97 -6.01 -2.14 -11.28
N ARG A 98 -5.85 -2.16 -9.96
CA ARG A 98 -5.13 -1.09 -9.27
C ARG A 98 -4.22 -1.65 -8.20
N ILE A 99 -3.02 -1.10 -8.13
CA ILE A 99 -2.11 -1.31 -7.00
C ILE A 99 -2.07 -0.01 -6.20
N ILE A 100 -2.41 -0.05 -4.91
CA ILE A 100 -2.40 1.11 -4.03
C ILE A 100 -1.31 0.92 -2.98
N TYR A 101 -0.28 1.76 -3.07
CA TYR A 101 0.78 1.85 -2.09
C TYR A 101 0.38 2.87 -1.02
N HIS A 102 0.20 2.39 0.21
CA HIS A 102 -0.05 3.27 1.34
C HIS A 102 1.28 3.78 1.87
N GLY A 103 1.34 5.09 2.15
CA GLY A 103 2.51 5.71 2.75
C GLY A 103 2.86 5.11 4.11
N ARG A 104 4.07 5.42 4.57
CA ARG A 104 4.63 4.93 5.83
C ARG A 104 3.66 5.18 6.99
N ARG A 105 3.11 4.10 7.55
CA ARG A 105 2.39 4.16 8.83
C ARG A 105 3.36 3.89 9.96
N THR A 106 3.42 4.82 10.89
CA THR A 106 4.14 4.64 12.16
C THR A 106 3.29 3.84 13.13
N ARG A 107 3.93 3.26 14.15
CA ARG A 107 3.23 2.54 15.22
C ARG A 107 2.15 3.38 15.91
N ASP A 108 2.36 4.69 15.94
CA ASP A 108 1.40 5.68 16.46
C ASP A 108 0.08 5.68 15.70
N ASP A 109 0.08 5.27 14.43
CA ASP A 109 -1.09 5.22 13.56
C ASP A 109 -1.92 3.93 13.76
N LEU A 110 -1.44 2.98 14.58
CA LEU A 110 -2.11 1.71 14.87
C LEU A 110 -2.40 1.60 16.37
N ALA A 111 -3.60 2.02 16.76
CA ALA A 111 -4.06 1.95 18.14
C ALA A 111 -4.09 0.50 18.65
N GLY A 112 -3.36 0.20 19.73
CA GLY A 112 -3.39 -1.09 20.42
C GLY A 112 -2.09 -1.90 20.37
N LEU A 113 -1.22 -1.70 19.37
CA LEU A 113 0.03 -2.47 19.21
C LEU A 113 1.13 -2.09 20.22
N LYS A 114 1.13 -0.83 20.68
CA LYS A 114 2.12 -0.31 21.65
C LYS A 114 2.13 -1.06 22.98
N PHE A 115 1.02 -1.67 23.38
CA PHE A 115 0.92 -2.38 24.65
C PHE A 115 1.59 -3.77 24.63
N PHE A 116 1.90 -4.31 23.45
CA PHE A 116 2.26 -5.73 23.29
C PHE A 116 3.61 -6.00 22.63
N ALA A 117 4.14 -5.05 21.85
CA ALA A 117 5.23 -5.33 20.90
C ALA A 117 6.62 -4.78 21.29
N GLY A 118 6.84 -4.34 22.53
CA GLY A 118 8.10 -3.67 22.92
C GLY A 118 8.50 -2.58 21.93
N ASP A 119 9.78 -2.24 21.82
CA ASP A 119 10.28 -1.31 20.79
C ASP A 119 10.69 -2.00 19.46
N GLU A 120 10.56 -3.33 19.38
CA GLU A 120 10.99 -4.09 18.21
C GLU A 120 9.88 -4.27 17.15
N PRO A 121 10.10 -3.87 15.89
CA PRO A 121 9.08 -3.96 14.84
C PRO A 121 8.69 -5.40 14.48
N SER A 122 9.65 -6.32 14.59
CA SER A 122 9.45 -7.76 14.38
C SER A 122 8.35 -8.32 15.28
N ALA A 123 8.18 -7.75 16.48
CA ALA A 123 7.17 -8.20 17.43
C ALA A 123 5.75 -7.90 16.96
N GLU A 124 5.53 -6.84 16.19
CA GLU A 124 4.18 -6.51 15.70
C GLU A 124 3.76 -7.43 14.56
N ALA A 125 4.68 -7.70 13.64
CA ALA A 125 4.45 -8.69 12.60
C ALA A 125 4.17 -10.07 13.21
N ARG A 126 4.93 -10.47 14.24
CA ARG A 126 4.71 -11.71 14.98
C ARG A 126 3.41 -11.72 15.79
N TYR A 127 2.96 -10.57 16.28
CA TYR A 127 1.65 -10.44 16.93
C TYR A 127 0.52 -10.68 15.94
N VAL A 128 0.59 -10.08 14.75
CA VAL A 128 -0.38 -10.34 13.67
C VAL A 128 -0.36 -11.80 13.24
N GLU A 129 0.82 -12.40 13.09
CA GLU A 129 0.97 -13.83 12.81
C GLU A 129 0.30 -14.69 13.88
N ALA A 130 0.58 -14.43 15.17
CA ALA A 130 -0.03 -15.15 16.27
C ALA A 130 -1.55 -14.98 16.33
N ALA A 131 -2.06 -13.78 16.01
CA ALA A 131 -3.50 -13.52 15.93
C ALA A 131 -4.16 -14.37 14.85
N ILE A 132 -3.58 -14.40 13.64
CA ILE A 132 -4.06 -15.19 12.52
C ILE A 132 -4.04 -16.68 12.87
N LEU A 133 -2.92 -17.20 13.38
CA LEU A 133 -2.80 -18.61 13.78
C LEU A 133 -3.80 -18.99 14.90
N ALA A 134 -3.94 -18.14 15.93
CA ALA A 134 -4.89 -18.35 17.02
C ALA A 134 -6.34 -18.43 16.53
N SER A 135 -6.71 -17.58 15.56
CA SER A 135 -8.06 -17.53 15.00
C SER A 135 -8.44 -18.83 14.28
N GLN A 136 -7.45 -19.54 13.75
CA GLN A 136 -7.63 -20.81 13.04
C GLN A 136 -7.32 -22.03 13.93
N GLY A 137 -7.14 -21.82 15.25
CA GLY A 137 -6.83 -22.90 16.19
C GLY A 137 -5.43 -23.53 15.99
N GLN A 138 -4.51 -22.84 15.30
CA GLN A 138 -3.15 -23.30 15.08
C GLN A 138 -2.22 -22.88 16.23
N ASP A 139 -1.08 -23.58 16.36
CA ASP A 139 -0.08 -23.25 17.37
C ASP A 139 0.55 -21.87 17.12
N THR A 140 0.56 -21.03 18.15
CA THR A 140 1.07 -19.66 18.12
C THR A 140 2.49 -19.53 18.67
N LYS A 141 3.08 -20.62 19.20
CA LYS A 141 4.34 -20.63 19.97
C LYS A 141 4.30 -19.75 21.25
N ILE A 142 3.12 -19.24 21.64
CA ILE A 142 2.91 -18.48 22.86
C ILE A 142 2.66 -19.46 24.02
N PRO A 143 3.35 -19.35 25.16
CA PRO A 143 3.09 -20.19 26.34
C PRO A 143 1.62 -20.16 26.77
N ALA A 144 1.05 -21.30 27.16
CA ALA A 144 -0.40 -21.47 27.40
C ALA A 144 -1.03 -20.41 28.33
N TRP A 145 -0.36 -20.05 29.42
CA TRP A 145 -0.87 -19.04 30.36
C TRP A 145 -0.90 -17.64 29.74
N LYS A 146 0.11 -17.28 28.94
CA LYS A 146 0.13 -16.01 28.18
C LYS A 146 -0.95 -16.04 27.11
N PHE A 147 -1.09 -17.16 26.40
CA PHE A 147 -2.10 -17.33 25.37
C PHE A 147 -3.50 -17.15 25.95
N TYR A 148 -3.83 -17.75 27.10
CA TYR A 148 -5.13 -17.57 27.75
C TYR A 148 -5.45 -16.08 28.00
N LEU A 149 -4.50 -15.33 28.54
CA LEU A 149 -4.66 -13.90 28.80
C LEU A 149 -4.79 -13.10 27.50
N LEU A 150 -4.00 -13.42 26.47
CA LEU A 150 -3.96 -12.67 25.22
C LEU A 150 -5.05 -13.06 24.22
N ARG A 151 -5.71 -14.20 24.41
CA ARG A 151 -6.61 -14.80 23.41
C ARG A 151 -7.70 -13.84 22.93
N PRO A 152 -8.46 -13.12 23.77
CA PRO A 152 -9.48 -12.20 23.26
C PRO A 152 -8.90 -11.07 22.41
N LEU A 153 -7.69 -10.59 22.73
CA LEU A 153 -7.02 -9.54 21.98
C LEU A 153 -6.50 -10.04 20.63
N LEU A 154 -5.88 -11.22 20.62
CA LEU A 154 -5.43 -11.89 19.40
C LEU A 154 -6.61 -12.16 18.45
N LEU A 155 -7.73 -12.66 18.98
CA LEU A 155 -8.92 -12.94 18.17
C LEU A 155 -9.59 -11.67 17.65
N ARG A 156 -9.62 -10.60 18.45
CA ARG A 156 -10.09 -9.29 17.99
C ARG A 156 -9.22 -8.75 16.86
N GLU A 157 -7.90 -8.85 17.01
CA GLU A 157 -6.95 -8.43 15.97
C GLU A 157 -7.15 -9.25 14.69
N ALA A 158 -7.29 -10.57 14.82
CA ALA A 158 -7.55 -11.44 13.67
C ALA A 158 -8.82 -11.02 12.93
N SER A 159 -9.91 -10.68 13.64
CA SER A 159 -11.15 -10.20 13.01
C SER A 159 -10.98 -8.91 12.20
N LEU A 160 -10.04 -8.03 12.59
CA LEU A 160 -9.76 -6.80 11.83
C LEU A 160 -9.10 -7.09 10.48
N HIS A 161 -8.25 -8.12 10.42
CA HIS A 161 -7.50 -8.47 9.20
C HIS A 161 -8.20 -9.51 8.33
N LEU A 162 -8.96 -10.43 8.94
CA LEU A 162 -9.56 -11.58 8.24
C LEU A 162 -10.98 -11.32 7.73
N ALA A 163 -11.54 -10.13 8.00
CA ALA A 163 -12.84 -9.75 7.45
C ALA A 163 -12.82 -9.79 5.91
N ASN A 164 -13.70 -10.61 5.33
CA ASN A 164 -13.80 -10.86 3.88
C ASN A 164 -12.55 -11.50 3.25
N VAL A 165 -11.70 -12.17 4.02
CA VAL A 165 -10.53 -12.90 3.54
C VAL A 165 -10.88 -14.37 3.29
N GLU A 166 -10.33 -14.93 2.23
CA GLU A 166 -10.41 -16.36 1.90
C GLU A 166 -9.12 -17.09 2.23
N GLU A 167 -7.99 -16.45 1.96
CA GLU A 167 -6.66 -17.01 2.16
C GLU A 167 -5.68 -15.96 2.70
N VAL A 168 -4.76 -16.41 3.55
CA VAL A 168 -3.59 -15.66 3.97
C VAL A 168 -2.33 -16.41 3.56
N GLN A 169 -1.50 -15.76 2.75
CA GLN A 169 -0.13 -16.22 2.50
C GLN A 169 0.81 -15.53 3.49
N ILE A 170 1.67 -16.31 4.14
CA ILE A 170 2.68 -15.84 5.09
C ILE A 170 4.05 -16.14 4.50
N MET A 171 4.85 -15.09 4.32
CA MET A 171 6.23 -15.18 3.82
C MET A 171 7.19 -14.68 4.91
N GLU A 172 8.23 -15.43 5.22
CA GLU A 172 9.26 -14.97 6.14
C GLU A 172 10.34 -14.19 5.40
N GLN A 173 10.61 -12.96 5.85
CA GLN A 173 11.61 -12.09 5.25
C GLN A 173 12.56 -11.55 6.32
N ALA A 174 13.83 -11.96 6.27
CA ALA A 174 14.85 -11.57 7.24
C ALA A 174 14.39 -11.77 8.71
N GLY A 175 13.67 -12.86 8.98
CA GLY A 175 13.14 -13.19 10.32
C GLY A 175 11.87 -12.46 10.75
N ILE A 176 11.27 -11.66 9.84
CA ILE A 176 10.03 -10.91 10.06
C ILE A 176 8.94 -11.45 9.10
N PRO A 177 7.75 -11.83 9.60
CA PRO A 177 6.68 -12.28 8.74
C PRO A 177 6.06 -11.12 7.94
N ALA A 178 5.78 -11.39 6.68
CA ALA A 178 4.98 -10.58 5.76
C ALA A 178 3.73 -11.37 5.38
N PHE A 179 2.64 -10.66 5.11
CA PHE A 179 1.32 -11.24 4.88
C PHE A 179 0.77 -10.77 3.55
N LEU A 180 0.07 -11.67 2.85
CA LEU A 180 -0.85 -11.34 1.78
C LEU A 180 -2.22 -11.91 2.14
N PHE A 181 -3.18 -11.02 2.34
CA PHE A 181 -4.58 -11.34 2.55
C PHE A 181 -5.30 -11.33 1.20
N LEU A 182 -5.73 -12.49 0.74
CA LEU A 182 -6.53 -12.66 -0.48
C LEU A 182 -8.02 -12.62 -0.11
N GLY A 183 -8.71 -11.59 -0.58
CA GLY A 183 -10.13 -11.39 -0.31
C GLY A 183 -11.03 -12.33 -1.10
N ARG A 184 -12.23 -12.56 -0.57
CA ARG A 184 -13.30 -13.27 -1.27
C ARG A 184 -13.84 -12.42 -2.41
N ARG A 185 -14.29 -13.08 -3.48
CA ARG A 185 -14.96 -12.41 -4.59
C ARG A 185 -16.30 -11.83 -4.13
N GLY A 186 -16.46 -10.53 -4.29
CA GLY A 186 -17.70 -9.82 -3.99
C GLY A 186 -18.82 -10.14 -5.00
N ALA A 187 -20.04 -9.72 -4.68
CA ALA A 187 -21.23 -9.95 -5.53
C ALA A 187 -21.09 -9.32 -6.94
N ALA A 188 -20.37 -8.20 -7.05
CA ALA A 188 -20.10 -7.53 -8.33
C ALA A 188 -18.91 -8.12 -9.10
N GLY A 189 -18.25 -9.16 -8.55
CA GLY A 189 -17.04 -9.74 -9.13
C GLY A 189 -15.74 -9.08 -8.68
N ASP A 190 -15.81 -7.98 -7.93
CA ASP A 190 -14.67 -7.29 -7.34
C ASP A 190 -13.91 -8.20 -6.35
N VAL A 191 -12.57 -8.17 -6.44
CA VAL A 191 -11.68 -8.86 -5.52
C VAL A 191 -10.66 -7.87 -4.98
N LYS A 192 -10.41 -7.94 -3.67
CA LYS A 192 -9.35 -7.17 -3.00
C LYS A 192 -8.32 -8.12 -2.44
N ALA A 193 -7.04 -7.84 -2.66
CA ALA A 193 -5.95 -8.42 -1.92
C ALA A 193 -5.19 -7.32 -1.18
N SER A 194 -4.55 -7.66 -0.06
CA SER A 194 -3.79 -6.70 0.73
C SER A 194 -2.51 -7.34 1.23
N SER A 195 -1.37 -6.78 0.86
CA SER A 195 -0.09 -7.11 1.48
C SER A 195 0.18 -6.22 2.68
N LEU A 196 0.60 -6.82 3.78
CA LEU A 196 1.02 -6.15 5.00
C LEU A 196 2.39 -6.67 5.41
N PHE A 197 3.31 -5.77 5.73
CA PHE A 197 4.65 -6.17 6.14
C PHE A 197 5.33 -5.04 6.92
N VAL A 198 6.36 -5.41 7.68
CA VAL A 198 7.10 -4.51 8.55
C VAL A 198 8.53 -4.39 8.08
N ARG A 199 9.00 -3.16 7.91
CA ARG A 199 10.40 -2.86 7.54
C ARG A 199 10.86 -1.59 8.23
N ARG A 200 12.09 -1.59 8.75
CA ARG A 200 12.72 -0.40 9.40
C ARG A 200 11.78 0.31 10.38
N ASN A 201 11.16 -0.46 11.26
CA ASN A 201 10.25 0.06 12.28
C ASN A 201 9.00 0.73 11.71
N SER A 202 8.51 0.26 10.56
CA SER A 202 7.37 0.85 9.89
C SER A 202 6.51 -0.17 9.20
N PHE A 203 5.21 0.08 9.28
CA PHE A 203 4.21 -0.71 8.59
C PHE A 203 3.98 -0.17 7.22
N TYR A 204 3.93 -1.10 6.29
CA TYR A 204 3.64 -0.84 4.92
C TYR A 204 2.49 -1.73 4.48
N ARG A 205 1.64 -1.14 3.66
CA ARG A 205 0.45 -1.78 3.12
C ARG A 205 0.39 -1.53 1.63
N VAL A 206 0.14 -2.60 0.88
CA VAL A 206 -0.13 -2.54 -0.55
C VAL A 206 -1.48 -3.21 -0.78
N ASP A 207 -2.45 -2.47 -1.32
CA ASP A 207 -3.74 -3.05 -1.73
C ASP A 207 -3.73 -3.33 -3.22
N TYR A 208 -4.19 -4.51 -3.62
CA TYR A 208 -4.46 -4.86 -5.01
C TYR A 208 -5.97 -4.93 -5.19
N LEU A 209 -6.51 -4.20 -6.17
CA LEU A 209 -7.94 -4.16 -6.47
C LEU A 209 -8.17 -4.67 -7.88
N GLY A 210 -8.99 -5.70 -8.02
CA GLY A 210 -9.39 -6.26 -9.30
C GLY A 210 -10.90 -6.17 -9.49
N SER A 211 -11.35 -5.35 -10.46
CA SER A 211 -12.78 -5.08 -10.72
C SER A 211 -13.54 -6.30 -11.28
N GLN A 212 -12.83 -7.25 -11.87
CA GLN A 212 -13.40 -8.50 -12.37
C GLN A 212 -12.53 -9.69 -11.96
N GLY A 213 -12.00 -9.60 -10.74
CA GLY A 213 -10.89 -10.43 -10.30
C GLY A 213 -9.53 -9.89 -10.78
N PHE A 214 -8.50 -10.72 -10.57
CA PHE A 214 -7.12 -10.45 -10.95
C PHE A 214 -6.81 -11.14 -12.28
N GLN A 215 -7.22 -10.52 -13.39
CA GLN A 215 -6.95 -10.97 -14.76
C GLN A 215 -5.57 -10.52 -15.26
N THR A 216 -5.13 -9.33 -14.83
CA THR A 216 -3.88 -8.69 -15.27
C THR A 216 -2.81 -8.75 -14.18
N LEU A 217 -3.19 -8.45 -12.94
CA LEU A 217 -2.30 -8.56 -11.79
C LEU A 217 -2.28 -9.99 -11.28
N GLN A 218 -1.16 -10.39 -10.69
CA GLN A 218 -1.06 -11.61 -9.91
C GLN A 218 -0.57 -11.25 -8.51
N PRO A 219 -1.47 -10.91 -7.56
CA PRO A 219 -1.06 -10.40 -6.24
C PRO A 219 -0.11 -11.34 -5.49
N SER A 220 -0.32 -12.65 -5.56
CA SER A 220 0.58 -13.63 -4.93
C SER A 220 1.97 -13.60 -5.55
N GLU A 221 2.08 -13.48 -6.86
CA GLU A 221 3.37 -13.36 -7.54
C GLU A 221 4.06 -12.03 -7.21
N LEU A 222 3.33 -10.91 -7.32
CA LEU A 222 3.82 -9.59 -6.96
C LEU A 222 4.28 -9.53 -5.50
N PHE A 223 3.53 -10.13 -4.57
CA PHE A 223 3.88 -10.22 -3.16
C PHE A 223 5.17 -11.02 -2.94
N ARG A 224 5.30 -12.19 -3.57
CA ARG A 224 6.49 -13.05 -3.44
C ARG A 224 7.74 -12.43 -4.07
N LYS A 225 7.56 -11.60 -5.11
CA LYS A 225 8.63 -10.85 -5.78
C LYS A 225 8.93 -9.50 -5.12
N SER A 226 8.00 -9.01 -4.31
CA SER A 226 8.23 -7.81 -3.52
C SER A 226 9.35 -8.07 -2.51
N PHE A 227 10.09 -7.01 -2.18
CA PHE A 227 11.01 -6.98 -1.03
C PHE A 227 12.43 -7.58 -1.20
N LEU A 228 13.03 -7.44 -2.38
CA LEU A 228 14.47 -7.67 -2.55
C LEU A 228 15.31 -6.51 -2.00
N VAL A 229 15.72 -6.62 -0.72
CA VAL A 229 16.56 -5.60 -0.05
C VAL A 229 17.88 -5.37 -0.80
N ASP A 230 18.47 -6.45 -1.31
CA ASP A 230 19.79 -6.44 -1.95
C ASP A 230 19.80 -5.65 -3.25
N LYS A 231 18.63 -5.45 -3.89
CA LYS A 231 18.48 -4.71 -5.16
C LYS A 231 18.05 -3.26 -4.98
N ARG A 232 17.97 -2.75 -3.74
CA ARG A 232 17.55 -1.36 -3.49
C ARG A 232 18.57 -0.36 -4.05
N GLY A 233 19.86 -0.61 -3.85
CA GLY A 233 20.93 0.24 -4.39
C GLY A 233 20.79 0.39 -5.90
N ASP A 234 20.75 -0.75 -6.60
CA ASP A 234 20.55 -0.81 -8.05
C ASP A 234 19.30 -0.06 -8.52
N ALA A 235 18.19 -0.15 -7.79
CA ALA A 235 16.96 0.53 -8.16
C ALA A 235 17.00 2.04 -7.92
N MET A 236 17.66 2.49 -6.85
CA MET A 236 17.89 3.92 -6.61
C MET A 236 18.86 4.50 -7.64
N ASP A 237 19.92 3.76 -7.98
CA ASP A 237 20.85 4.10 -9.04
C ASP A 237 20.15 4.13 -10.40
N TYR A 238 19.26 3.17 -10.66
CA TYR A 238 18.44 3.12 -11.85
C TYR A 238 17.51 4.34 -11.93
N LEU A 239 16.81 4.69 -10.84
CA LEU A 239 16.03 5.93 -10.78
C LEU A 239 16.90 7.15 -11.07
N GLY A 240 18.07 7.26 -10.41
CA GLY A 240 19.00 8.37 -10.60
C GLY A 240 19.41 8.53 -12.05
N ARG A 241 19.92 7.46 -12.67
CA ARG A 241 20.36 7.44 -14.08
C ARG A 241 19.22 7.80 -15.03
N ASN A 242 18.09 7.12 -14.91
CA ASN A 242 16.98 7.31 -15.86
C ASN A 242 16.29 8.67 -15.68
N LEU A 243 16.30 9.26 -14.48
CA LEU A 243 15.69 10.57 -14.23
C LEU A 243 16.58 11.74 -14.64
N ILE A 244 17.92 11.57 -14.65
CA ILE A 244 18.84 12.55 -15.25
C ILE A 244 18.58 12.67 -16.75
N ASP A 245 18.21 11.57 -17.39
CA ASP A 245 18.00 11.46 -18.83
C ASP A 245 16.54 11.63 -19.28
N VAL A 246 15.60 12.00 -18.39
CA VAL A 246 14.24 12.40 -18.80
C VAL A 246 14.30 13.77 -19.49
N ARG A 247 14.87 13.79 -20.69
CA ARG A 247 14.69 14.82 -21.69
C ARG A 247 13.66 14.28 -22.66
N LEU A 248 12.42 14.73 -22.54
CA LEU A 248 11.40 14.45 -23.54
C LEU A 248 11.80 15.15 -24.84
N GLU A 249 12.42 14.42 -25.76
CA GLU A 249 12.62 14.90 -27.12
C GLU A 249 11.24 15.20 -27.72
N GLN A 250 11.07 16.38 -28.33
CA GLN A 250 9.78 16.79 -28.91
C GLN A 250 9.20 15.75 -29.89
N ALA A 251 10.06 15.00 -30.60
CA ALA A 251 9.65 13.94 -31.51
C ALA A 251 9.07 12.68 -30.81
N LYS A 252 9.33 12.49 -29.51
CA LYS A 252 8.87 11.33 -28.72
C LYS A 252 7.52 11.54 -28.03
N ILE A 253 6.94 12.75 -28.13
CA ILE A 253 5.67 13.12 -27.48
C ILE A 253 4.44 12.48 -28.16
N ALA A 254 4.58 11.97 -29.38
CA ALA A 254 3.47 11.35 -30.12
C ALA A 254 3.07 9.95 -29.61
N ASP A 255 3.88 9.32 -28.74
CA ASP A 255 3.68 7.95 -28.26
C ASP A 255 3.48 7.95 -26.75
N ALA A 256 2.22 7.76 -26.31
CA ALA A 256 1.84 7.81 -24.90
C ALA A 256 2.64 6.81 -24.03
N ALA A 257 2.95 5.62 -24.56
CA ALA A 257 3.72 4.60 -23.86
C ALA A 257 5.16 5.06 -23.54
N LYS A 258 5.73 5.95 -24.37
CA LYS A 258 7.05 6.56 -24.12
C LYS A 258 7.02 7.64 -23.04
N ILE A 259 5.83 8.10 -22.64
CA ILE A 259 5.64 9.15 -21.64
C ILE A 259 5.21 8.56 -20.28
N GLU A 260 4.47 7.46 -20.27
CA GLU A 260 4.04 6.77 -19.06
C GLU A 260 5.21 6.27 -18.20
N TRP A 261 6.25 5.72 -18.83
CA TRP A 261 7.42 5.24 -18.09
C TRP A 261 8.16 6.36 -17.34
N PRO A 262 8.51 7.49 -17.99
CA PRO A 262 8.99 8.68 -17.28
C PRO A 262 8.07 9.13 -16.14
N LEU A 263 6.75 9.12 -16.35
CA LEU A 263 5.79 9.50 -15.30
C LEU A 263 5.85 8.55 -14.10
N LEU A 264 5.96 7.24 -14.34
CA LEU A 264 6.11 6.23 -13.30
C LEU A 264 7.43 6.36 -12.53
N LEU A 265 8.54 6.64 -13.22
CA LEU A 265 9.84 6.91 -12.57
C LEU A 265 9.79 8.15 -11.68
N LEU A 266 9.13 9.21 -12.15
CA LEU A 266 8.93 10.42 -11.36
C LEU A 266 8.04 10.15 -10.15
N ALA A 267 6.95 9.38 -10.29
CA ALA A 267 6.11 8.97 -9.16
C ALA A 267 6.90 8.18 -8.11
N ALA A 268 7.73 7.23 -8.55
CA ALA A 268 8.63 6.48 -7.67
C ALA A 268 9.58 7.42 -6.92
N LYS A 269 10.25 8.35 -7.62
CA LYS A 269 11.13 9.33 -6.99
C LYS A 269 10.38 10.23 -6.00
N VAL A 270 9.23 10.79 -6.38
CA VAL A 270 8.38 11.61 -5.50
C VAL A 270 8.01 10.85 -4.22
N SER A 271 7.71 9.55 -4.33
CA SER A 271 7.36 8.73 -3.16
C SER A 271 8.53 8.49 -2.18
N VAL A 272 9.77 8.55 -2.66
CA VAL A 272 10.98 8.32 -1.86
C VAL A 272 11.59 9.64 -1.38
N ASP A 273 11.51 10.69 -2.19
CA ASP A 273 12.02 12.03 -1.93
C ASP A 273 10.90 13.08 -2.18
N PRO A 274 9.96 13.23 -1.24
CA PRO A 274 8.86 14.16 -1.36
C PRO A 274 9.27 15.63 -1.16
N ALA A 275 10.55 15.95 -0.94
CA ALA A 275 11.02 17.33 -0.80
C ALA A 275 11.41 17.95 -2.16
N SER A 276 11.52 17.14 -3.21
CA SER A 276 12.05 17.56 -4.50
C SER A 276 11.03 18.34 -5.34
N LEU A 277 11.02 19.67 -5.20
CA LEU A 277 10.19 20.58 -6.02
C LEU A 277 10.38 20.34 -7.52
N GLU A 278 11.61 20.05 -7.95
CA GLU A 278 11.91 19.74 -9.34
C GLU A 278 11.19 18.48 -9.84
N THR A 279 11.14 17.44 -9.00
CA THR A 279 10.45 16.20 -9.36
C THR A 279 8.95 16.43 -9.49
N TYR A 280 8.34 17.23 -8.61
CA TYR A 280 6.93 17.64 -8.75
C TYR A 280 6.68 18.48 -9.99
N PHE A 281 7.58 19.40 -10.33
CA PHE A 281 7.48 20.21 -11.54
C PHE A 281 7.46 19.34 -12.81
N HIS A 282 8.40 18.40 -12.92
CA HIS A 282 8.43 17.48 -14.05
C HIS A 282 7.23 16.53 -14.04
N PHE A 283 6.83 16.01 -12.88
CA PHE A 283 5.65 15.14 -12.76
C PHE A 283 4.37 15.85 -13.23
N ALA A 284 4.18 17.11 -12.85
CA ALA A 284 3.07 17.95 -13.30
C ALA A 284 3.14 18.22 -14.81
N GLY A 285 4.32 18.59 -15.32
CA GLY A 285 4.52 18.86 -16.74
C GLY A 285 4.22 17.64 -17.62
N ILE A 286 4.73 16.46 -17.23
CA ILE A 286 4.48 15.21 -17.95
C ILE A 286 3.00 14.81 -17.88
N SER A 287 2.37 14.94 -16.70
CA SER A 287 0.93 14.67 -16.56
C SER A 287 0.09 15.60 -17.44
N ALA A 288 0.45 16.87 -17.54
CA ALA A 288 -0.23 17.84 -18.40
C ALA A 288 0.00 17.57 -19.90
N LEU A 289 1.20 17.11 -20.28
CA LEU A 289 1.50 16.70 -21.65
C LEU A 289 0.66 15.49 -22.05
N LEU A 290 0.63 14.45 -21.19
CA LEU A 290 -0.23 13.28 -21.39
C LEU A 290 -1.69 13.69 -21.51
N PHE A 291 -2.18 14.55 -20.61
CA PHE A 291 -3.56 15.02 -20.65
C PHE A 291 -3.93 15.67 -21.99
N ARG A 292 -2.98 16.38 -22.63
CA ARG A 292 -3.17 16.99 -23.95
C ARG A 292 -2.96 16.03 -25.11
N SER A 293 -2.11 15.01 -24.95
CA SER A 293 -1.77 14.08 -26.03
C SER A 293 -2.79 12.96 -26.18
N VAL A 294 -3.42 12.51 -25.09
CA VAL A 294 -4.54 11.58 -25.20
C VAL A 294 -5.69 12.35 -25.84
N ALA A 295 -5.98 12.07 -27.11
CA ALA A 295 -7.06 12.71 -27.84
C ALA A 295 -8.34 12.65 -27.00
N MET A 296 -8.89 13.81 -26.64
CA MET A 296 -10.02 13.93 -25.70
C MET A 296 -11.27 13.15 -26.16
N ASP A 297 -11.33 12.72 -27.42
CA ASP A 297 -12.44 11.95 -28.01
C ASP A 297 -12.35 10.43 -27.78
N GLY A 298 -11.22 9.90 -27.28
CA GLY A 298 -11.04 8.46 -27.06
C GLY A 298 -10.49 8.05 -25.69
N ALA A 299 -10.08 9.02 -24.87
CA ALA A 299 -9.59 8.79 -23.51
C ALA A 299 -10.74 8.47 -22.56
N ASP A 300 -10.57 7.45 -21.71
CA ASP A 300 -11.51 7.22 -20.63
C ASP A 300 -11.42 8.32 -19.54
N THR A 301 -12.58 8.70 -19.00
CA THR A 301 -12.72 9.72 -17.95
C THR A 301 -11.82 9.50 -16.74
N GLU A 302 -11.56 8.26 -16.32
CA GLU A 302 -10.70 7.95 -15.17
C GLU A 302 -9.24 8.35 -15.45
N THR A 303 -8.74 8.12 -16.67
CA THR A 303 -7.38 8.51 -17.08
C THR A 303 -7.22 10.03 -17.02
N LEU A 304 -8.19 10.77 -17.57
CA LEU A 304 -8.19 12.24 -17.55
C LEU A 304 -8.24 12.76 -16.11
N ASP A 305 -9.06 12.15 -15.26
CA ASP A 305 -9.17 12.50 -13.85
C ASP A 305 -7.86 12.25 -13.09
N ILE A 306 -7.17 11.14 -13.35
CA ILE A 306 -5.86 10.83 -12.75
C ILE A 306 -4.83 11.88 -13.16
N LEU A 307 -4.71 12.16 -14.45
CA LEU A 307 -3.74 13.13 -14.98
C LEU A 307 -3.99 14.53 -14.43
N ARG A 308 -5.26 14.97 -14.38
CA ARG A 308 -5.65 16.23 -13.74
C ARG A 308 -5.29 16.24 -12.26
N ASN A 309 -5.66 15.19 -11.53
CA ASN A 309 -5.38 15.06 -10.11
C ASN A 309 -3.87 15.13 -9.82
N ASN A 310 -3.04 14.54 -10.67
CA ASN A 310 -1.59 14.59 -10.51
C ASN A 310 -1.03 16.01 -10.58
N VAL A 311 -1.54 16.84 -11.51
CA VAL A 311 -1.12 18.24 -11.60
C VAL A 311 -1.60 19.05 -10.40
N LEU A 312 -2.84 18.82 -9.95
CA LEU A 312 -3.38 19.48 -8.75
C LEU A 312 -2.62 19.07 -7.49
N ALA A 313 -2.34 17.78 -7.33
CA ALA A 313 -1.56 17.27 -6.22
C ALA A 313 -0.16 17.90 -6.22
N ALA A 314 0.53 17.93 -7.36
CA ALA A 314 1.82 18.60 -7.52
C ALA A 314 1.77 20.09 -7.17
N GLU A 315 0.69 20.81 -7.51
CA GLU A 315 0.48 22.19 -7.10
C GLU A 315 0.39 22.32 -5.57
N PHE A 316 -0.44 21.50 -4.93
CA PHE A 316 -0.61 21.53 -3.48
C PHE A 316 0.70 21.21 -2.75
N TYR A 317 1.45 20.21 -3.21
CA TYR A 317 2.77 19.90 -2.69
C TYR A 317 3.75 21.06 -2.83
N ALA A 318 3.85 21.64 -4.03
CA ALA A 318 4.77 22.73 -4.31
C ALA A 318 4.47 23.97 -3.45
N ARG A 319 3.20 24.27 -3.20
CA ARG A 319 2.77 25.35 -2.31
C ARG A 319 3.15 25.10 -0.85
N ASP A 320 3.09 23.87 -0.38
CA ASP A 320 3.45 23.53 0.99
C ASP A 320 4.97 23.51 1.22
N ILE A 321 5.74 23.02 0.24
CA ILE A 321 7.20 22.85 0.37
C ILE A 321 7.93 24.16 0.08
N ALA A 322 7.53 24.87 -0.98
CA ALA A 322 8.26 26.03 -1.50
C ALA A 322 7.30 27.05 -2.15
N PRO A 323 6.45 27.73 -1.37
CA PRO A 323 5.39 28.60 -1.89
C PRO A 323 5.91 29.75 -2.77
N GLN A 324 7.11 30.26 -2.48
CA GLN A 324 7.70 31.41 -3.16
C GLN A 324 8.59 31.03 -4.36
N ALA A 325 8.76 29.73 -4.64
CA ALA A 325 9.61 29.31 -5.74
C ALA A 325 8.93 29.58 -7.10
N PRO A 326 9.66 30.06 -8.13
CA PRO A 326 9.11 30.29 -9.46
C PRO A 326 8.42 29.06 -10.06
N LYS A 327 9.01 27.87 -9.88
CA LYS A 327 8.44 26.59 -10.33
C LYS A 327 7.07 26.32 -9.71
N THR A 328 6.82 26.74 -8.47
CA THR A 328 5.51 26.60 -7.81
C THR A 328 4.43 27.43 -8.52
N ALA A 329 4.77 28.66 -8.92
CA ALA A 329 3.86 29.50 -9.69
C ALA A 329 3.54 28.90 -11.07
N GLU A 330 4.54 28.29 -11.73
CA GLU A 330 4.36 27.61 -13.02
C GLU A 330 3.47 26.37 -12.93
N ILE A 331 3.66 25.53 -11.90
CA ILE A 331 2.78 24.38 -11.64
C ILE A 331 1.35 24.87 -11.42
N GLY A 332 1.16 25.93 -10.63
CA GLY A 332 -0.17 26.50 -10.42
C GLY A 332 -0.80 27.08 -11.69
N ARG A 333 0.00 27.62 -12.62
CA ARG A 333 -0.49 28.04 -13.94
C ARG A 333 -0.98 26.84 -14.76
N LEU A 334 -0.24 25.73 -14.76
CA LEU A 334 -0.63 24.49 -15.45
C LEU A 334 -1.93 23.92 -14.86
N ALA A 335 -2.03 23.84 -13.52
CA ALA A 335 -3.23 23.38 -12.83
C ALA A 335 -4.47 24.18 -13.25
N ARG A 336 -4.40 25.53 -13.20
CA ARG A 336 -5.51 26.40 -13.62
C ARG A 336 -5.90 26.21 -15.09
N GLN A 337 -4.94 26.00 -15.99
CA GLN A 337 -5.23 25.75 -17.40
C GLN A 337 -5.99 24.43 -17.60
N LEU A 338 -5.61 23.37 -16.88
CA LEU A 338 -6.28 22.07 -16.97
C LEU A 338 -7.69 22.11 -16.39
N THR A 339 -7.92 22.84 -15.30
CA THR A 339 -9.27 22.99 -14.72
C THR A 339 -10.21 23.73 -15.65
N ARG A 340 -9.75 24.80 -16.31
CA ARG A 340 -10.57 25.61 -17.24
C ARG A 340 -10.97 24.89 -18.53
N ASN A 341 -10.20 23.92 -18.98
CA ASN A 341 -10.48 23.18 -20.22
C ASN A 341 -11.62 22.14 -20.07
N LEU A 342 -12.23 22.02 -18.88
CA LEU A 342 -13.29 21.06 -18.57
C LEU A 342 -14.61 21.74 -18.14
N GLU A 343 -14.62 23.06 -18.01
CA GLU A 343 -15.82 23.89 -17.74
C GLU A 343 -16.44 24.39 -19.05
#